data_AF-A0A0F7IGL8-F1
#
_entry.id   AF-A0A0F7IGL8-F1
#
_cell.length_a   1.000
_cell.length_b   1.000
_cell.length_c   1.000
_cell.angle_alpha   90.00
_cell.angle_beta   90.00
_cell.angle_gamma   90.00
#
_symmetry.space_group_name_H-M   'P 1'
#
loop_
_entity.id
_entity.type
_entity.pdbx_description
1 polymer ?
#
loop_
_entity_poly.entity_id
_entity_poly.type
_entity_poly.pdbx_seq_one_letter_code
_entity_poly.pdbx_strand_id
1 'polypeptide(L)'
;MDLICRFVRKDGEEVGESIDVFEGYLIVKSSDRFFGVPLSAVKEDGDALVIQDYDEEEAKKVGERWVEEKSKPVSLEELEQYGFGE
;
A
#
# COMPACT_ATOMS: atom_id res chain seq x y z
N MET A 1 -5.50 13.93 -2.96
CA MET A 1 -5.35 12.87 -3.97
C MET A 1 -5.66 11.58 -3.26
N ASP A 2 -6.75 10.92 -3.62
CA ASP A 2 -7.16 9.69 -2.94
C ASP A 2 -6.57 8.51 -3.69
N LEU A 3 -5.59 7.87 -3.04
CA LEU A 3 -4.82 6.76 -3.60
C LEU A 3 -5.35 5.41 -3.13
N ILE A 4 -6.23 5.39 -2.12
CA ILE A 4 -6.66 4.18 -1.44
C ILE A 4 -8.01 3.72 -2.00
N CYS A 5 -8.30 2.42 -1.89
CA CYS A 5 -9.53 1.81 -2.40
C CYS A 5 -9.68 1.95 -3.93
N ARG A 6 -8.58 1.86 -4.67
CA ARG A 6 -8.57 1.92 -6.14
C ARG A 6 -8.03 0.63 -6.73
N PHE A 7 -8.61 0.21 -7.86
CA PHE A 7 -8.04 -0.87 -8.66
C PHE A 7 -6.70 -0.44 -9.23
N VAL A 8 -5.75 -1.37 -9.24
CA VAL A 8 -4.39 -1.13 -9.69
C VAL A 8 -4.11 -2.01 -10.89
N ARG A 9 -3.59 -1.41 -11.97
CA ARG A 9 -3.32 -2.06 -13.25
C ARG A 9 -1.86 -1.97 -13.62
N LYS A 10 -1.33 -3.01 -14.26
CA LYS A 10 -0.01 -3.03 -14.90
C LYS A 10 -0.16 -3.67 -16.27
N ASP A 11 0.40 -3.04 -17.30
CA ASP A 11 0.36 -3.55 -18.69
C ASP A 11 -1.06 -3.87 -19.22
N GLY A 12 -2.07 -3.14 -18.70
CA GLY A 12 -3.48 -3.31 -19.07
C GLY A 12 -4.25 -4.36 -18.25
N GLU A 13 -3.56 -5.13 -17.40
CA GLU A 13 -4.17 -6.14 -16.53
C GLU A 13 -4.34 -5.59 -15.11
N GLU A 14 -5.44 -5.95 -14.44
CA GLU A 14 -5.62 -5.65 -13.02
C GLU A 14 -4.73 -6.56 -12.17
N VAL A 15 -3.90 -5.95 -11.32
CA VAL A 15 -2.93 -6.67 -10.47
C VAL A 15 -3.31 -6.65 -8.99
N GLY A 16 -4.26 -5.81 -8.58
CA GLY A 16 -4.73 -5.74 -7.20
C GLY A 16 -5.46 -4.45 -6.86
N GLU A 17 -5.52 -4.14 -5.56
CA GLU A 17 -6.17 -2.95 -5.01
C GLU A 17 -5.21 -2.19 -4.09
N SER A 18 -5.27 -0.85 -4.10
CA SER A 18 -4.49 -0.02 -3.20
C SER A 18 -5.13 0.08 -1.81
N ILE A 19 -4.34 -0.13 -0.76
CA ILE A 19 -4.86 -0.22 0.61
C ILE A 19 -4.17 0.69 1.63
N ASP A 20 -2.94 1.13 1.38
CA ASP A 20 -2.21 2.06 2.26
C ASP A 20 -1.12 2.81 1.48
N VAL A 21 -0.58 3.86 2.08
CA VAL A 21 0.68 4.49 1.65
C VAL A 21 1.68 4.39 2.80
N PHE A 22 2.80 3.73 2.56
CA PHE A 22 3.80 3.42 3.57
C PHE A 22 5.19 3.80 3.07
N GLU A 23 5.84 4.74 3.76
CA GLU A 23 7.23 5.16 3.50
C GLU A 23 7.55 5.50 2.02
N GLY A 24 6.61 6.15 1.32
CA GLY A 24 6.78 6.51 -0.10
C GLY A 24 6.42 5.40 -1.09
N TYR A 25 5.83 4.32 -0.61
CA TYR A 25 5.28 3.22 -1.41
C TYR A 25 3.77 3.14 -1.28
N LEU A 26 3.09 2.89 -2.39
CA LEU A 26 1.70 2.46 -2.42
C LEU A 26 1.63 0.97 -2.09
N ILE A 27 0.88 0.60 -1.06
CA ILE A 27 0.65 -0.80 -0.72
C ILE A 27 -0.48 -1.32 -1.59
N VAL A 28 -0.15 -2.30 -2.43
CA VAL A 28 -1.08 -3.00 -3.32
C VAL A 28 -1.29 -4.40 -2.77
N LYS A 29 -2.55 -4.73 -2.49
CA LYS A 29 -2.97 -6.08 -2.14
C LYS A 29 -3.27 -6.85 -3.42
N SER A 30 -2.61 -7.99 -3.61
CA SER A 30 -2.91 -8.94 -4.68
C SER A 30 -3.15 -10.31 -4.06
N SER A 31 -4.40 -10.75 -4.07
CA SER A 31 -4.83 -11.99 -3.39
C SER A 31 -4.45 -12.01 -1.89
N ASP A 32 -3.54 -12.90 -1.49
CA ASP A 32 -3.02 -13.09 -0.14
C ASP A 32 -1.68 -12.36 0.11
N ARG A 33 -1.18 -11.60 -0.87
CA ARG A 33 0.10 -10.91 -0.81
C ARG A 33 -0.05 -9.40 -0.86
N PHE A 34 0.99 -8.73 -0.37
CA PHE A 34 1.10 -7.28 -0.36
C PHE A 34 2.40 -6.89 -1.05
N PHE A 35 2.36 -5.81 -1.82
CA PHE A 35 3.51 -5.26 -2.53
C PHE A 35 3.59 -3.76 -2.26
N GLY A 36 4.77 -3.24 -1.96
CA GLY A 36 5.03 -1.81 -1.90
C GLY A 36 5.54 -1.29 -3.23
N VAL A 37 4.66 -0.66 -4.00
CA VAL A 37 5.02 -0.05 -5.30
C VAL A 37 5.50 1.38 -5.06
N PRO A 38 6.67 1.80 -5.55
CA PRO A 38 7.15 3.16 -5.32
C PRO A 38 6.19 4.18 -5.94
N LEU A 39 5.86 5.24 -5.21
CA LEU A 39 4.90 6.26 -5.69
C LEU A 39 5.35 6.92 -7.00
N SER A 40 6.66 6.96 -7.28
CA SER A 40 7.21 7.45 -8.55
C SER A 40 6.79 6.61 -9.76
N ALA A 41 6.41 5.35 -9.56
CA ALA A 41 5.92 4.46 -10.61
C ALA A 41 4.38 4.43 -10.71
N VAL A 42 3.65 5.16 -9.86
CA VAL A 42 2.18 5.16 -9.83
C VAL A 42 1.64 6.37 -10.60
N LYS A 43 0.70 6.11 -11.50
CA LYS A 43 -0.06 7.12 -12.25
C LYS A 43 -1.55 6.92 -12.08
N GLU A 44 -2.31 8.01 -12.14
CA GLU A 44 -3.78 7.94 -12.14
C GLU A 44 -4.30 7.74 -13.57
N ASP A 45 -5.31 6.87 -13.71
CA ASP A 45 -6.05 6.66 -14.95
C ASP A 45 -7.55 6.51 -14.65
N GLY A 46 -8.27 7.63 -14.70
CA GLY A 46 -9.68 7.68 -14.31
C GLY A 46 -9.85 7.27 -12.85
N ASP A 47 -10.61 6.19 -12.61
CA ASP A 47 -10.84 5.61 -11.28
C ASP A 47 -9.76 4.60 -10.86
N ALA A 48 -8.91 4.16 -11.79
CA ALA A 48 -7.85 3.18 -11.54
C ALA A 48 -6.48 3.85 -11.34
N LEU A 49 -5.54 3.09 -10.78
CA LEU A 49 -4.13 3.42 -10.75
C LEU A 49 -3.39 2.54 -11.75
N VAL A 50 -2.44 3.11 -12.48
CA VAL A 50 -1.57 2.40 -13.43
C VAL A 50 -0.15 2.43 -12.91
N ILE A 51 0.46 1.25 -12.81
CA ILE A 51 1.84 1.08 -12.38
C ILE A 51 2.75 0.95 -13.60
N GLN A 52 3.85 1.70 -13.59
CA GLN A 52 4.97 1.55 -14.52
C GLN A 52 6.00 0.54 -14.00
N ASP A 53 7.07 0.25 -14.73
CA ASP A 53 8.10 -0.68 -14.24
C ASP A 53 8.74 -0.24 -12.91
N TYR A 54 8.95 -1.22 -12.03
CA TYR A 54 9.60 -1.09 -10.73
C TYR A 54 10.35 -2.38 -10.38
N ASP A 55 11.16 -2.35 -9.33
CA ASP A 55 11.83 -3.55 -8.81
C ASP A 55 10.83 -4.41 -8.02
N GLU A 56 10.44 -5.55 -8.59
CA GLU A 56 9.46 -6.46 -7.99
C GLU A 56 9.98 -7.15 -6.71
N GLU A 57 11.29 -7.42 -6.61
CA GLU A 57 11.86 -8.03 -5.41
C GLU A 57 11.83 -7.05 -4.24
N GLU A 58 12.14 -5.78 -4.50
CA GLU A 58 12.03 -4.72 -3.50
C GLU A 58 10.58 -4.49 -3.09
N ALA A 59 9.66 -4.43 -4.05
CA ALA A 59 8.25 -4.26 -3.75
C ALA A 59 7.70 -5.36 -2.85
N LYS A 60 8.14 -6.60 -3.06
CA LYS A 60 7.78 -7.73 -2.19
C LYS A 60 8.31 -7.53 -0.77
N LYS A 61 9.58 -7.15 -0.59
CA LYS A 61 10.16 -6.89 0.73
C LYS A 61 9.45 -5.77 1.47
N VAL A 62 9.10 -4.69 0.77
CA VAL A 62 8.36 -3.57 1.35
C VAL A 62 6.96 -4.01 1.80
N GLY A 63 6.29 -4.84 1.00
CA GLY A 63 5.00 -5.41 1.36
C GLY A 63 5.06 -6.29 2.61
N GLU A 64 6.05 -7.17 2.71
CA GLU A 64 6.28 -8.02 3.89
C GLU A 64 6.55 -7.16 5.15
N ARG A 65 7.43 -6.16 5.03
CA ARG A 65 7.73 -5.22 6.12
C ARG A 65 6.50 -4.44 6.55
N TRP A 66 5.66 -4.00 5.62
CA TRP A 66 4.40 -3.32 5.94
C TRP A 66 3.48 -4.24 6.76
N VAL A 67 3.35 -5.52 6.40
CA VAL A 67 2.56 -6.49 7.18
C VAL A 67 3.11 -6.62 8.60
N GLU A 68 4.42 -6.78 8.75
CA GLU A 68 5.07 -6.87 10.07
C GLU A 68 4.80 -5.63 10.93
N GLU A 69 4.98 -4.43 10.37
CA GLU A 69 4.76 -3.16 11.08
C GLU A 69 3.29 -2.98 11.48
N LYS A 70 2.36 -3.23 10.56
CA LYS A 70 0.92 -3.03 10.81
C LYS A 70 0.27 -4.14 11.64
N SER A 71 0.94 -5.27 11.81
CA SER A 71 0.49 -6.35 12.70
C SER A 71 0.94 -6.16 14.15
N LYS A 72 1.76 -5.15 14.45
CA LYS A 72 2.18 -4.87 15.82
C LYS A 72 0.99 -4.40 16.67
N PRO A 73 0.86 -4.87 17.91
CA PRO A 73 -0.14 -4.34 18.81
C PRO A 73 0.17 -2.88 19.11
N VAL A 74 -0.88 -2.06 19.16
CA VAL A 74 -0.80 -0.66 19.56
C VAL A 74 -0.76 -0.61 21.09
N SER A 75 0.18 0.14 21.66
CA SER A 75 0.24 0.35 23.12
C SER A 75 -0.86 1.28 23.61
N LEU A 76 -1.13 1.28 24.92
CA LEU A 76 -2.11 2.19 25.53
C LEU A 76 -1.71 3.66 25.35
N GLU A 77 -0.42 3.98 25.51
CA GLU A 77 0.10 5.34 25.28
C GLU A 77 -0.09 5.79 23.82
N GLU A 78 0.10 4.90 22.85
CA GLU A 78 -0.17 5.21 21.44
C GLU A 78 -1.67 5.40 21.18
N LEU A 79 -2.54 4.60 21.80
CA LEU A 79 -4.00 4.74 21.68
C LEU A 79 -4.50 6.07 22.24
N GLU A 80 -3.96 6.52 23.37
CA GLU A 80 -4.27 7.83 23.94
C GLU A 80 -3.84 8.97 23.01
N GLN A 81 -2.67 8.87 22.37
CA GLN A 81 -2.23 9.83 21.35
C GLN A 81 -3.15 9.89 20.12
N TYR A 82 -3.80 8.77 19.79
CA TYR A 82 -4.81 8.71 18.74
C TYR A 82 -6.19 9.23 19.18
N GLY A 83 -6.34 9.67 20.44
CA GLY A 83 -7.60 10.18 20.98
C GLY A 83 -8.61 9.09 21.36
N PHE A 84 -8.15 7.83 21.50
CA PHE A 84 -8.98 6.78 22.08
C PHE A 84 -8.82 6.79 23.60
N GLY A 85 -9.94 6.85 24.34
CA GLY A 85 -9.93 6.74 25.81
C GLY A 85 -10.59 7.87 26.59
N GLU A 86 -11.32 8.79 25.94
CA GLU A 86 -12.25 9.71 26.61
C GLU A 86 -13.66 9.13 26.76
#